data_AF-A0AAD9MZK0-F1
#
_entry.id   AF-A0AAD9MZK0-F1
#
_cell.length_a   1.000
_cell.length_b   1.000
_cell.length_c   1.000
_cell.angle_alpha   90.00
_cell.angle_beta   90.00
_cell.angle_gamma   90.00
#
_symmetry.space_group_name_H-M   'P 1'
#
loop_
_entity.id
_entity.type
_entity.pdbx_description
1 polymer ?
#
loop_
_entity_poly.entity_id
_entity_poly.type
_entity_poly.pdbx_seq_one_letter_code
_entity_poly.pdbx_strand_id
1 'polypeptide(L)'
;MAENIFPSAGRNYDTLQLHPPTGIDHCLYCRFANPDEENLVIAGVNQIHVYRLNEDLEVSVKPRDDKAGEKSQDAKAKKCRLECIASYQLFGNIMSMASVRLAGSQTDALVISIKDAKLSIIEYDPSTHDVKTSSMHYFENDDLKDGFIQHSCHIPYLRIDPEGRCAAMLVYRSRLVILPFRKDTLPVDESGSGIPGPG
;
A
#
# COMPACT_ATOMS: atom_id res chain seq x y z
N MET A 1 -24.54 -18.16 3.85
CA MET A 1 -25.83 -17.45 3.92
C MET A 1 -25.56 -16.08 4.50
N ALA A 2 -25.67 -15.03 3.69
CA ALA A 2 -25.77 -13.66 4.18
C ALA A 2 -26.81 -12.98 3.28
N GLU A 3 -27.94 -12.60 3.88
CA GLU A 3 -29.05 -11.94 3.20
C GLU A 3 -28.77 -10.44 3.10
N ASN A 4 -29.11 -9.89 1.93
CA ASN A 4 -29.04 -8.46 1.64
C ASN A 4 -30.12 -7.71 2.43
N ILE A 5 -29.73 -6.58 3.02
CA ILE A 5 -30.63 -5.62 3.63
C ILE A 5 -30.66 -4.40 2.69
N PHE A 6 -31.89 -3.97 2.34
CA PHE A 6 -32.31 -2.81 1.52
C PHE A 6 -32.68 -3.10 0.04
N PRO A 7 -33.98 -2.97 -0.33
CA PRO A 7 -34.43 -3.01 -1.71
C PRO A 7 -34.53 -1.58 -2.28
N SER A 8 -34.04 -1.36 -3.50
CA SER A 8 -34.38 -0.17 -4.27
C SER A 8 -34.71 -0.54 -5.71
N ALA A 9 -35.96 -0.27 -6.09
CA ALA A 9 -36.46 -0.43 -7.44
C ALA A 9 -35.79 0.58 -8.39
N GLY A 10 -35.11 0.07 -9.42
CA GLY A 10 -34.55 0.93 -10.47
C GLY A 10 -33.51 0.21 -11.33
N ARG A 11 -33.96 -0.70 -12.21
CA ARG A 11 -33.16 -1.36 -13.28
C ARG A 11 -31.75 -1.81 -12.84
N ASN A 12 -31.68 -2.95 -12.15
CA ASN A 12 -30.44 -3.66 -11.88
C ASN A 12 -29.82 -4.19 -13.18
N TYR A 13 -28.88 -3.44 -13.74
CA TYR A 13 -27.66 -4.08 -14.22
C TYR A 13 -26.71 -4.12 -13.04
N ASP A 14 -26.92 -5.06 -12.11
CA ASP A 14 -25.82 -5.53 -11.29
C ASP A 14 -24.84 -6.15 -12.28
N THR A 15 -23.82 -5.38 -12.68
CA THR A 15 -22.72 -5.93 -13.46
C THR A 15 -22.02 -6.93 -12.56
N LEU A 16 -22.45 -8.19 -12.62
CA LEU A 16 -21.83 -9.29 -11.93
C LEU A 16 -20.38 -9.37 -12.42
N GLN A 17 -19.43 -9.16 -11.52
CA GLN A 17 -18.02 -9.26 -11.87
C GLN A 17 -17.67 -10.73 -12.08
N LEU A 18 -17.64 -11.16 -13.34
CA LEU A 18 -17.35 -12.55 -13.71
C LEU A 18 -15.86 -12.91 -13.51
N HIS A 19 -14.96 -11.94 -13.71
CA HIS A 19 -13.53 -12.11 -13.48
C HIS A 19 -12.93 -10.88 -12.79
N PRO A 20 -12.04 -11.08 -11.80
CA PRO A 20 -11.26 -9.99 -11.24
C PRO A 20 -10.35 -9.37 -12.31
N PRO A 21 -10.07 -8.05 -12.24
CA PRO A 21 -9.05 -7.43 -13.08
C PRO A 21 -7.69 -8.10 -12.83
N THR A 22 -6.96 -8.39 -13.90
CA THR A 22 -5.65 -9.04 -13.83
C THR A 22 -4.50 -8.10 -14.21
N GLY A 23 -4.82 -6.90 -14.71
CA GLY A 23 -3.83 -5.86 -15.02
C GLY A 23 -3.23 -5.32 -13.73
N ILE A 24 -1.91 -5.11 -13.74
CA ILE A 24 -1.16 -4.55 -12.62
C ILE A 24 -0.66 -3.17 -13.04
N ASP A 25 -1.03 -2.15 -12.27
CA ASP A 25 -0.68 -0.76 -12.52
C ASP A 25 0.46 -0.28 -11.59
N HIS A 26 0.54 -0.86 -10.39
CA HIS A 26 1.51 -0.48 -9.37
C HIS A 26 2.10 -1.69 -8.68
N CYS A 27 3.38 -1.59 -8.31
CA CYS A 27 4.07 -2.56 -7.48
C CYS A 27 4.97 -1.85 -6.47
N LEU A 28 5.05 -2.40 -5.26
CA LEU A 28 5.87 -1.93 -4.17
C LEU A 28 6.52 -3.12 -3.47
N TYR A 29 7.70 -2.87 -2.90
CA TYR A 29 8.38 -3.83 -2.05
C TYR A 29 8.54 -3.18 -0.67
N CYS A 30 7.84 -3.73 0.33
CA CYS A 30 7.73 -3.13 1.65
C CYS A 30 7.33 -4.17 2.70
N ARG A 31 7.57 -3.85 3.98
CA ARG A 31 7.25 -4.72 5.12
C ARG A 31 5.82 -4.53 5.56
N PHE A 32 4.88 -4.97 4.74
CA PHE A 32 3.47 -4.68 4.92
C PHE A 32 2.82 -5.56 6.00
N ALA A 33 2.96 -6.88 5.88
CA ALA A 33 2.27 -7.82 6.76
C ALA A 33 3.11 -8.23 7.99
N ASN A 34 4.44 -8.18 7.87
CA ASN A 34 5.36 -8.63 8.92
C ASN A 34 6.55 -7.66 9.04
N PRO A 35 6.97 -7.26 10.27
CA PRO A 35 8.15 -6.42 10.49
C PRO A 35 9.49 -7.02 10.03
N ASP A 36 9.58 -8.35 9.97
CA ASP A 36 10.82 -9.08 9.71
C ASP A 36 10.95 -9.55 8.26
N GLU A 37 9.88 -9.42 7.48
CA GLU A 37 9.82 -9.91 6.10
C GLU A 37 9.27 -8.85 5.15
N GLU A 38 9.90 -8.73 3.99
CA GLU A 38 9.45 -7.85 2.92
C GLU A 38 8.47 -8.57 2.01
N ASN A 39 7.40 -7.87 1.64
CA ASN A 39 6.35 -8.37 0.78
C ASN A 39 6.36 -7.61 -0.55
N LEU A 40 6.03 -8.32 -1.63
CA LEU A 40 5.70 -7.70 -2.90
C LEU A 40 4.20 -7.34 -2.87
N VAL A 41 3.90 -6.06 -2.80
CA VAL A 41 2.53 -5.54 -2.86
C VAL A 41 2.26 -5.06 -4.29
N ILE A 42 1.29 -5.67 -4.96
CA ILE A 42 0.84 -5.23 -6.28
C ILE A 42 -0.56 -4.66 -6.19
N ALA A 43 -0.87 -3.71 -7.07
CA ALA A 43 -2.18 -3.14 -7.18
C ALA A 43 -2.59 -2.92 -8.63
N GLY A 44 -3.88 -3.10 -8.90
CA GLY A 44 -4.46 -2.91 -10.22
C GLY A 44 -5.94 -2.56 -10.11
N VAL A 45 -6.37 -1.56 -10.88
CA VAL A 45 -7.75 -1.01 -10.82
C VAL A 45 -8.16 -0.64 -9.39
N ASN A 46 -8.72 -1.56 -8.62
CA ASN A 46 -9.17 -1.35 -7.25
C ASN A 46 -8.78 -2.52 -6.32
N GLN A 47 -7.92 -3.43 -6.78
CA GLN A 47 -7.47 -4.60 -6.04
C GLN A 47 -6.01 -4.44 -5.60
N ILE A 48 -5.71 -4.94 -4.40
CA ILE A 48 -4.36 -5.05 -3.85
C ILE A 48 -4.10 -6.51 -3.54
N HIS A 49 -2.94 -7.02 -3.96
CA HIS A 49 -2.48 -8.35 -3.61
C HIS A 49 -1.11 -8.27 -2.94
N VAL A 50 -0.93 -9.05 -1.89
CA VAL A 50 0.32 -9.12 -1.13
C VAL A 50 0.94 -10.48 -1.37
N TYR A 51 2.19 -10.49 -1.84
CA TYR A 51 2.94 -11.70 -2.15
C TYR A 51 4.17 -11.84 -1.26
N ARG A 52 4.44 -13.09 -0.91
CA ARG A 52 5.70 -13.55 -0.31
C ARG A 52 6.52 -14.28 -1.37
N LEU A 53 7.85 -14.15 -1.31
CA LEU A 53 8.76 -14.92 -2.14
C LEU A 53 9.23 -16.18 -1.39
N ASN A 54 8.90 -17.35 -1.93
CA ASN A 54 9.37 -18.63 -1.42
C ASN A 54 10.46 -19.19 -2.34
N GLU A 55 11.64 -19.52 -1.79
CA GLU A 55 12.71 -20.24 -2.49
C GLU A 55 12.67 -21.71 -2.11
N ASP A 56 12.22 -22.57 -3.03
CA ASP A 56 12.30 -24.02 -2.86
C ASP A 56 13.71 -24.49 -3.30
N LEU A 57 14.53 -24.86 -2.32
CA LEU A 57 15.82 -25.51 -2.59
C LEU A 57 15.56 -26.98 -2.98
N GLU A 58 15.50 -27.29 -4.27
CA GLU A 58 15.46 -28.69 -4.69
C GLU A 58 16.75 -29.38 -4.24
N VAL A 59 16.67 -30.22 -3.19
CA VAL A 59 17.77 -31.11 -2.82
C VAL A 59 17.79 -32.23 -3.84
N SER A 60 18.56 -32.05 -4.92
CA SER A 60 18.89 -33.13 -5.84
C SER A 60 19.59 -34.25 -5.06
N VAL A 61 18.82 -35.24 -4.59
CA VAL A 61 19.35 -36.51 -4.13
C VAL A 61 19.83 -37.24 -5.38
N LYS A 62 21.07 -36.99 -5.80
CA LYS A 62 21.73 -37.84 -6.80
C LYS A 62 21.94 -39.21 -6.15
N PRO A 63 21.46 -40.33 -6.72
CA PRO A 63 21.92 -41.65 -6.32
C PRO A 63 23.43 -41.70 -6.47
N ARG A 64 24.13 -42.30 -5.50
CA ARG A 64 25.57 -42.53 -5.56
C ARG A 64 25.84 -43.58 -6.64
N ASP A 65 26.15 -43.13 -7.85
CA ASP A 65 26.86 -43.94 -8.84
C ASP A 65 28.31 -43.45 -8.91
N ASP A 66 29.20 -44.30 -8.40
CA ASP A 66 30.64 -44.12 -8.34
C ASP A 66 31.27 -44.19 -9.74
N LYS A 67 31.40 -43.08 -10.48
CA LYS A 67 32.48 -42.92 -11.48
C LYS A 67 32.97 -41.48 -11.59
N ALA A 68 34.28 -41.33 -11.41
CA ALA A 68 35.04 -40.09 -11.46
C ALA A 68 35.10 -39.50 -12.88
N GLY A 69 34.92 -38.18 -12.98
CA GLY A 69 35.29 -37.40 -14.16
C GLY A 69 34.41 -36.17 -14.40
N GLU A 70 35.06 -35.00 -14.37
CA GLU A 70 34.61 -33.68 -14.88
C GLU A 70 33.76 -32.78 -13.95
N LYS A 71 34.35 -31.63 -13.63
CA LYS A 71 33.79 -30.53 -12.84
C LYS A 71 32.86 -29.69 -13.71
N SER A 72 31.59 -30.06 -13.80
CA SER A 72 30.53 -29.12 -14.19
C SER A 72 29.94 -28.49 -12.93
N GLN A 73 30.15 -27.19 -12.76
CA GLN A 73 29.43 -26.39 -11.78
C GLN A 73 27.96 -26.30 -12.24
N ASP A 74 27.18 -27.33 -11.96
CA ASP A 74 25.73 -27.27 -12.06
C ASP A 74 25.24 -26.32 -10.97
N ALA A 75 25.06 -25.06 -11.32
CA ALA A 75 24.33 -24.09 -10.51
C ALA A 75 22.91 -24.63 -10.35
N LYS A 76 22.69 -25.37 -9.26
CA LYS A 76 21.40 -25.91 -8.83
C LYS A 76 20.35 -24.80 -8.95
N ALA A 77 19.45 -24.91 -9.93
CA ALA A 77 18.46 -23.89 -10.21
C ALA A 77 17.54 -23.77 -8.99
N LYS A 78 17.66 -22.66 -8.26
CA LYS A 78 16.73 -22.34 -7.18
C LYS A 78 15.35 -22.10 -7.80
N LYS A 79 14.35 -22.84 -7.34
CA LYS A 79 12.97 -22.63 -7.79
C LYS A 79 12.35 -21.56 -6.90
N CYS A 80 12.16 -20.36 -7.43
CA CYS A 80 11.49 -19.28 -6.73
C CYS A 80 10.01 -19.23 -7.13
N ARG A 81 9.10 -19.08 -6.16
CA ARG A 81 7.66 -18.89 -6.39
C ARG A 81 7.12 -17.75 -5.55
N LEU A 82 6.19 -16.98 -6.13
CA LEU A 82 5.42 -15.97 -5.40
C LEU A 82 4.16 -16.64 -4.82
N GLU A 83 3.97 -16.53 -3.52
CA GLU A 83 2.78 -16.98 -2.81
C GLU A 83 1.92 -15.77 -2.46
N CYS A 84 0.67 -15.73 -2.94
CA CYS A 84 -0.28 -14.69 -2.58
C CYS A 84 -0.79 -14.96 -1.16
N ILE A 85 -0.41 -14.10 -0.22
CA ILE A 85 -0.78 -14.25 1.20
C ILE A 85 -2.03 -13.44 1.58
N ALA A 86 -2.35 -12.39 0.82
CA ALA A 86 -3.55 -11.59 1.06
C ALA A 86 -4.05 -10.90 -0.21
N SER A 87 -5.35 -10.64 -0.27
CA SER A 87 -6.00 -9.95 -1.39
C SER A 87 -7.12 -9.05 -0.86
N TYR A 88 -7.08 -7.78 -1.23
CA TYR A 88 -7.97 -6.75 -0.73
C TYR A 88 -8.65 -6.02 -1.86
N GLN A 89 -9.93 -5.70 -1.68
CA GLN A 89 -10.75 -4.97 -2.63
C GLN A 89 -11.05 -3.58 -2.06
N LEU A 90 -10.64 -2.53 -2.76
CA LEU A 90 -10.93 -1.15 -2.39
C LEU A 90 -12.17 -0.60 -3.10
N PHE A 91 -12.79 0.38 -2.46
CA PHE A 91 -13.90 1.15 -3.02
C PHE A 91 -13.37 2.38 -3.77
N GLY A 92 -12.95 2.16 -5.01
CA GLY A 92 -12.45 3.20 -5.91
C GLY A 92 -11.18 2.78 -6.63
N ASN A 93 -10.90 3.43 -7.76
CA ASN A 93 -9.73 3.09 -8.56
C ASN A 93 -8.47 3.72 -7.97
N ILE A 94 -7.46 2.89 -7.77
CA ILE A 94 -6.11 3.25 -7.39
C ILE A 94 -5.47 3.97 -8.58
N MET A 95 -4.92 5.14 -8.30
CA MET A 95 -4.27 5.99 -9.30
C MET A 95 -2.76 6.11 -9.07
N SER A 96 -2.33 5.98 -7.81
CA SER A 96 -0.93 6.00 -7.40
C SER A 96 -0.80 5.35 -6.03
N MET A 97 0.33 4.69 -5.75
CA MET A 97 0.56 3.96 -4.51
C MET A 97 2.01 4.11 -4.06
N ALA A 98 2.22 4.26 -2.76
CA ALA A 98 3.53 4.33 -2.12
C ALA A 98 3.48 3.69 -0.72
N SER A 99 4.63 3.32 -0.16
CA SER A 99 4.75 2.83 1.21
C SER A 99 5.45 3.85 2.11
N VAL A 100 5.12 3.84 3.40
CA VAL A 100 5.81 4.63 4.42
C VAL A 100 5.77 3.92 5.77
N ARG A 101 6.86 4.02 6.53
CA ARG A 101 6.88 3.60 7.93
C ARG A 101 6.36 4.74 8.80
N LEU A 102 5.22 4.56 9.46
CA LEU A 102 4.68 5.55 10.40
C LEU A 102 5.37 5.44 11.77
N ALA A 103 5.39 6.56 12.51
CA ALA A 103 5.94 6.60 13.86
C ALA A 103 5.22 5.61 14.79
N GLY A 104 5.98 4.91 15.63
CA GLY A 104 5.47 3.84 16.49
C GLY A 104 5.09 2.52 15.80
N SER A 105 5.10 2.44 14.45
CA SER A 105 4.77 1.22 13.73
C SER A 105 5.99 0.35 13.47
N GLN A 106 5.78 -0.98 13.48
CA GLN A 106 6.78 -1.98 13.10
C GLN A 106 6.56 -2.51 11.68
N THR A 107 5.49 -2.11 11.00
CA THR A 107 5.19 -2.44 9.61
C THR A 107 4.99 -1.16 8.78
N ASP A 108 5.15 -1.29 7.47
CA ASP A 108 4.92 -0.19 6.54
C ASP A 108 3.42 -0.04 6.29
N ALA A 109 2.96 1.21 6.30
CA ALA A 109 1.65 1.60 5.83
C ALA A 109 1.68 1.81 4.31
N LEU A 110 0.56 1.54 3.63
CA LEU A 110 0.36 1.92 2.24
C LEU A 110 -0.37 3.25 2.19
N VAL A 111 0.20 4.18 1.44
CA VAL A 111 -0.45 5.45 1.08
C VAL A 111 -0.93 5.31 -0.36
N ILE A 112 -2.23 5.50 -0.55
CA ILE A 112 -2.92 5.18 -1.79
C ILE A 112 -3.64 6.43 -2.25
N SER A 113 -3.34 6.88 -3.46
CA SER A 113 -4.15 7.85 -4.15
C SER A 113 -5.26 7.15 -4.91
N ILE A 114 -6.49 7.60 -4.68
CA ILE A 114 -7.70 7.08 -5.29
C ILE A 114 -8.24 8.18 -6.22
N LYS A 115 -8.98 7.76 -7.24
CA LYS A 115 -9.67 8.65 -8.18
C LYS A 115 -10.42 9.77 -7.44
N ASP A 116 -10.54 10.91 -8.13
CA ASP A 116 -11.21 12.11 -7.63
C ASP A 116 -10.48 12.75 -6.43
N ALA A 117 -9.14 12.78 -6.46
CA ALA A 117 -8.32 13.48 -5.46
C ALA A 117 -8.54 12.99 -4.02
N LYS A 118 -8.64 11.67 -3.85
CA LYS A 118 -8.71 11.01 -2.53
C LYS A 118 -7.37 10.42 -2.17
N LEU A 119 -7.05 10.44 -0.88
CA LEU A 119 -5.86 9.79 -0.33
C LEU A 119 -6.26 8.93 0.86
N SER A 120 -5.85 7.67 0.88
CA SER A 120 -6.07 6.74 1.98
C SER A 120 -4.73 6.23 2.51
N ILE A 121 -4.62 6.10 3.82
CA ILE A 121 -3.51 5.42 4.48
C ILE A 121 -4.07 4.15 5.11
N ILE A 122 -3.55 3.00 4.69
CA ILE A 122 -3.95 1.70 5.20
C ILE A 122 -2.78 0.96 5.84
N GLU A 123 -3.06 0.25 6.91
CA GLU A 123 -2.10 -0.54 7.68
C GLU A 123 -2.63 -1.98 7.78
N TYR A 124 -1.73 -2.95 7.84
CA TYR A 124 -2.11 -4.33 8.10
C TYR A 124 -2.42 -4.53 9.58
N ASP A 125 -3.53 -5.20 9.89
CA ASP A 125 -3.89 -5.63 11.23
C ASP A 125 -3.64 -7.14 11.40
N PRO A 126 -2.60 -7.55 12.14
CA PRO A 126 -2.29 -8.96 12.36
C PRO A 126 -3.37 -9.72 13.12
N SER A 127 -4.24 -9.04 13.88
CA SER A 127 -5.26 -9.70 14.69
C SER A 127 -6.46 -10.18 13.86
N THR A 128 -6.79 -9.44 12.81
CA THR A 128 -7.90 -9.72 11.90
C THR A 128 -7.43 -10.31 10.57
N HIS A 129 -6.12 -10.27 10.30
CA HIS A 129 -5.53 -10.56 9.00
C HIS A 129 -6.09 -9.69 7.87
N ASP A 130 -6.57 -8.49 8.21
CA ASP A 130 -7.20 -7.55 7.27
C ASP A 130 -6.46 -6.20 7.24
N VAL A 131 -6.85 -5.32 6.33
CA VAL A 131 -6.36 -3.95 6.27
C VAL A 131 -7.25 -3.02 7.08
N LYS A 132 -6.62 -2.20 7.91
CA LYS A 132 -7.27 -1.12 8.63
C LYS A 132 -6.97 0.21 7.95
N THR A 133 -8.00 1.02 7.71
CA THR A 133 -7.81 2.40 7.29
C THR A 133 -7.39 3.25 8.49
N SER A 134 -6.17 3.79 8.43
CA SER A 134 -5.59 4.68 9.44
C SER A 134 -6.12 6.10 9.29
N SER A 135 -6.16 6.60 8.05
CA SER A 135 -6.79 7.90 7.73
C SER A 135 -7.25 7.96 6.28
N MET A 136 -8.21 8.85 6.00
CA MET A 136 -8.71 9.11 4.66
C MET A 136 -8.93 10.62 4.47
N HIS A 137 -8.43 11.16 3.36
CA HIS A 137 -8.42 12.59 3.07
C HIS A 137 -9.07 12.84 1.70
N TYR A 138 -10.00 13.79 1.67
CA TYR A 138 -10.78 14.13 0.49
C TYR A 138 -10.41 15.55 0.06
N PHE A 139 -9.85 15.69 -1.13
CA PHE A 139 -9.50 16.99 -1.71
C PHE A 139 -10.42 17.36 -2.88
N GLU A 140 -11.61 16.75 -2.91
CA GLU A 140 -12.70 17.08 -3.82
C GLU A 140 -13.25 18.46 -3.50
N ASN A 141 -12.76 19.50 -4.17
CA ASN A 141 -13.33 20.83 -4.06
C ASN A 141 -13.38 21.48 -5.43
N ASP A 142 -14.56 21.98 -5.82
CA ASP A 142 -14.79 22.64 -7.10
C ASP A 142 -13.96 23.92 -7.26
N ASP A 143 -13.66 24.62 -6.17
CA ASP A 143 -12.78 25.81 -6.18
C ASP A 143 -11.34 25.43 -6.58
N LEU A 144 -10.90 24.21 -6.22
CA LEU A 144 -9.57 23.73 -6.57
C LEU A 144 -9.47 23.30 -8.05
N LYS A 145 -10.61 23.08 -8.72
CA LYS A 145 -10.68 22.65 -10.11
C LYS A 145 -10.50 23.79 -11.11
N ASP A 146 -10.51 25.05 -10.65
CA ASP A 146 -10.31 26.23 -11.51
C ASP A 146 -11.23 26.24 -12.75
N GLY A 147 -12.49 25.82 -12.56
CA GLY A 147 -13.49 25.71 -13.62
C GLY A 147 -13.33 24.51 -14.58
N PHE A 148 -12.31 23.67 -14.40
CA PHE A 148 -12.14 22.46 -15.21
C PHE A 148 -13.12 21.35 -14.78
N ILE A 149 -14.07 21.05 -15.67
CA ILE A 149 -15.12 20.04 -15.46
C ILE A 149 -14.63 18.62 -15.78
N GLN A 150 -13.47 18.49 -16.44
CA GLN A 150 -12.96 17.20 -16.91
C GLN A 150 -12.15 16.48 -15.83
N HIS A 151 -12.85 15.83 -14.89
CA HIS A 151 -12.27 15.06 -13.77
C HIS A 151 -11.42 13.85 -14.23
N SER A 152 -11.54 13.43 -15.48
CA SER A 152 -11.04 12.15 -16.00
C SER A 152 -9.61 12.16 -16.57
N CYS A 153 -8.95 13.31 -16.68
CA CYS A 153 -7.65 13.40 -17.38
C CYS A 153 -6.43 13.47 -16.43
N HIS A 154 -6.62 13.69 -15.13
CA HIS A 154 -5.48 13.89 -14.22
C HIS A 154 -5.32 12.73 -13.24
N ILE A 155 -4.19 12.04 -13.32
CA ILE A 155 -3.77 11.03 -12.35
C ILE A 155 -3.26 11.77 -11.10
N PRO A 156 -3.92 11.65 -9.94
CA PRO A 156 -3.38 12.19 -8.71
C PRO A 156 -2.09 11.45 -8.34
N TYR A 157 -0.95 12.10 -8.59
CA TYR A 157 0.37 11.51 -8.45
C TYR A 157 0.85 11.64 -7.01
N LEU A 158 1.16 10.51 -6.38
CA LEU A 158 1.59 10.42 -4.99
C LEU A 158 3.10 10.18 -4.89
N ARG A 159 3.76 10.90 -3.98
CA ARG A 159 5.15 10.68 -3.58
C ARG A 159 5.28 10.78 -2.06
N ILE A 160 6.24 10.05 -1.51
CA ILE A 160 6.56 10.02 -0.08
C ILE A 160 7.98 10.53 0.10
N ASP A 161 8.21 11.30 1.16
CA ASP A 161 9.55 11.66 1.59
C ASP A 161 10.31 10.40 2.07
N PRO A 162 11.51 10.09 1.56
CA PRO A 162 12.30 8.95 2.02
C PRO A 162 12.53 8.90 3.54
N GLU A 163 12.54 10.05 4.22
CA GLU A 163 12.64 10.12 5.68
C GLU A 163 11.30 9.90 6.42
N GLY A 164 10.21 9.60 5.69
CA GLY A 164 8.89 9.37 6.27
C GLY A 164 8.30 10.59 6.96
N ARG A 165 8.63 11.82 6.50
CA ARG A 165 8.15 13.06 7.12
C ARG A 165 6.82 13.56 6.55
N CYS A 166 6.58 13.33 5.26
CA CYS A 166 5.32 13.71 4.63
C CYS A 166 5.03 12.90 3.36
N ALA A 167 3.77 12.95 2.93
CA ALA A 167 3.33 12.61 1.59
C ALA A 167 3.02 13.88 0.80
N ALA A 168 3.33 13.85 -0.49
CA ALA A 168 2.95 14.88 -1.45
C ALA A 168 2.07 14.27 -2.55
N MET A 169 0.92 14.88 -2.79
CA MET A 169 0.00 14.46 -3.85
C MET A 169 -0.33 15.63 -4.77
N LEU A 170 -0.03 15.49 -6.06
CA LEU A 170 -0.43 16.48 -7.06
C LEU A 170 -1.89 16.22 -7.44
N VAL A 171 -2.76 17.21 -7.25
CA VAL A 171 -4.18 17.16 -7.62
C VAL A 171 -4.51 18.31 -8.58
N TYR A 172 -5.45 18.06 -9.48
CA TYR A 172 -5.94 19.05 -10.45
C TYR A 172 -4.84 19.80 -11.23
N ARG A 173 -3.72 19.13 -11.56
CA ARG A 173 -2.54 19.65 -12.29
C ARG A 173 -1.74 20.77 -11.60
N SER A 174 -2.35 21.57 -10.74
CA SER A 174 -1.76 22.80 -10.20
C SER A 174 -1.71 22.86 -8.67
N ARG A 175 -2.32 21.90 -7.97
CA ARG A 175 -2.44 21.92 -6.52
C ARG A 175 -1.59 20.81 -5.92
N LEU A 176 -0.63 21.18 -5.08
CA LEU A 176 0.19 20.23 -4.36
C LEU A 176 -0.33 20.09 -2.92
N VAL A 177 -0.89 18.92 -2.63
CA VAL A 177 -1.30 18.54 -1.27
C VAL A 177 -0.08 18.01 -0.54
N ILE A 178 0.18 18.51 0.67
CA ILE A 178 1.21 17.99 1.57
C ILE A 178 0.53 17.45 2.82
N LEU A 179 0.71 16.16 3.08
CA LEU A 179 0.22 15.48 4.27
C LEU A 179 1.42 15.17 5.19
N PRO A 180 1.63 15.92 6.28
CA PRO A 180 2.70 15.65 7.22
C PRO A 180 2.41 14.39 8.04
N PHE A 181 3.45 13.62 8.32
CA PHE A 181 3.40 12.51 9.26
C PHE A 181 3.91 12.99 10.62
N ARG A 182 3.27 12.52 11.70
CA ARG A 182 3.73 12.83 13.05
C ARG A 182 5.08 12.16 13.28
N LYS A 183 6.01 12.89 13.88
CA LYS A 183 7.22 12.31 14.49
C LYS A 183 6.92 12.08 15.97
N ASP A 184 7.38 10.97 16.53
CA ASP A 184 7.43 10.78 17.98
C ASP A 184 8.49 11.71 18.57
N THR A 185 8.18 13.00 18.64
CA THR A 185 8.85 13.87 19.60
C THR A 185 8.18 13.59 20.93
N LEU A 186 8.89 12.88 21.82
CA LEU A 186 8.55 12.85 23.24
C LEU A 186 8.17 14.28 23.68
N PRO A 187 7.05 14.48 24.39
CA PRO A 187 6.77 15.79 24.96
C PRO A 187 7.97 16.18 25.82
N VAL A 188 8.66 17.25 25.43
CA VAL A 188 9.63 17.88 26.31
C VAL A 188 8.79 18.43 27.46
N ASP A 189 8.92 17.80 28.63
CA ASP A 189 8.28 18.28 29.85
C ASP A 189 8.65 19.76 30.07
N GLU A 190 7.72 20.68 29.78
CA GLU A 190 7.78 22.07 30.24
C GLU A 190 7.49 22.12 31.74
N SER A 191 8.35 21.50 32.55
CA SER A 191 8.40 21.71 34.00
C SER A 191 9.80 22.18 34.38
N GLY A 192 10.06 23.47 34.12
CA GLY A 192 11.37 24.08 34.35
C GLY A 192 11.32 25.59 34.54
N SER A 193 11.12 26.00 35.79
CA SER A 193 11.48 27.29 36.41
C SER A 193 10.80 28.58 35.92
N GLY A 194 9.90 29.09 36.76
CA GLY A 194 9.53 30.50 36.77
C GLY A 194 10.76 31.38 37.07
N ILE A 195 11.02 32.32 36.18
CA ILE A 195 12.03 33.37 36.33
C ILE A 195 11.37 34.49 37.15
N PRO A 196 11.87 34.89 38.33
CA PRO A 196 11.41 36.11 38.97
C PRO A 196 11.99 37.31 38.21
N GLY A 197 11.10 38.21 37.75
CA GLY A 197 11.49 39.42 37.04
C GLY A 197 12.25 40.41 37.94
N PRO A 198 13.07 41.31 37.35
CA PRO A 198 13.80 42.30 38.14
C PRO A 198 12.92 43.53 38.40
N GLY A 199 12.95 43.99 39.66
CA GLY A 199 12.86 45.41 40.08
C GLY A 199 11.58 46.17 39.76
#